data_AF-A0A182LVA3-F1
#
_entry.id   AF-A0A182LVA3-F1
#
_cell.length_a   1.000
_cell.length_b   1.000
_cell.length_c   1.000
_cell.angle_alpha   90.00
_cell.angle_beta   90.00
_cell.angle_gamma   90.00
#
_symmetry.space_group_name_H-M   'P 1'
#
loop_
_entity.id
_entity.type
_entity.pdbx_description
1 polymer ?
#
loop_
_entity_poly.entity_id
_entity_poly.type
_entity_poly.pdbx_seq_one_letter_code
_entity_poly.pdbx_strand_id
1 'polypeptide(L)'
;MRWFVTIGWILPVVLVSLYALVRNTQPLDTEHCWMNESHAMWLLTIPVCFSLVASLVFLINVVRVLLTKLSSTSPHPAPLGLRKATRATLILIPLFGLQHILLPLRPEKGCSLERYYQIGAALLISLQGLCVSCLFCFANHDVIFAVQCYLSRFLPDLVTHPFLESNGGQPATQSRDVVV
;
A
#
# COMPACT_ATOMS: atom_id res chain seq x y z
N MET A 1 5.47 -16.24 -11.45
CA MET A 1 4.18 -15.52 -11.49
C MET A 1 3.00 -16.43 -11.16
N ARG A 2 2.71 -17.47 -11.94
CA ARG A 2 1.53 -18.35 -11.72
C ARG A 2 1.44 -18.92 -10.30
N TRP A 3 2.55 -19.41 -9.75
CA TRP A 3 2.62 -19.93 -8.38
C TRP A 3 2.14 -18.94 -7.29
N PHE A 4 2.48 -17.65 -7.40
CA PHE A 4 2.03 -16.65 -6.42
C PHE A 4 0.53 -16.42 -6.48
N VAL A 5 -0.05 -16.42 -7.68
CA VAL A 5 -1.50 -16.30 -7.87
C VAL A 5 -2.21 -17.51 -7.29
N THR A 6 -1.71 -18.71 -7.61
CA THR A 6 -2.28 -19.96 -7.10
C THR A 6 -2.26 -20.01 -5.57
N ILE A 7 -1.13 -19.67 -4.94
CA ILE A 7 -1.03 -19.67 -3.47
C ILE A 7 -1.91 -18.57 -2.85
N GLY A 8 -1.91 -17.37 -3.43
CA GLY A 8 -2.68 -16.23 -2.93
C GLY A 8 -4.19 -16.42 -2.97
N TRP A 9 -4.70 -17.28 -3.86
CA TRP A 9 -6.13 -17.56 -3.98
C TRP A 9 -6.55 -18.87 -3.32
N ILE A 10 -5.81 -19.95 -3.55
CA ILE A 10 -6.20 -21.28 -3.05
C ILE A 10 -6.09 -21.33 -1.52
N LEU A 11 -5.04 -20.76 -0.94
CA LEU A 11 -4.84 -20.82 0.51
C LEU A 11 -6.00 -20.13 1.28
N PRO A 12 -6.43 -18.90 0.94
CA PRO A 12 -7.62 -18.30 1.55
C PRO A 12 -8.89 -19.12 1.34
N VAL A 13 -9.12 -19.63 0.12
CA VAL A 13 -10.32 -20.44 -0.18
C VAL A 13 -10.37 -21.68 0.71
N VAL A 14 -9.26 -22.39 0.88
CA VAL A 14 -9.17 -23.58 1.74
C VAL A 14 -9.44 -23.22 3.20
N LEU A 15 -8.80 -22.17 3.73
CA LEU A 15 -9.00 -21.74 5.13
C LEU A 15 -10.44 -21.30 5.41
N VAL A 16 -11.04 -20.51 4.51
CA VAL A 16 -12.42 -20.04 4.63
C VAL A 16 -13.41 -21.19 4.49
N SER A 17 -13.16 -22.14 3.58
CA SER A 17 -14.02 -23.32 3.42
C SER A 17 -13.99 -24.22 4.64
N LEU A 18 -12.81 -24.43 5.24
CA LEU A 18 -12.67 -25.18 6.48
C LEU A 18 -13.41 -24.50 7.64
N TYR A 19 -13.28 -23.18 7.78
CA TYR A 19 -14.04 -22.41 8.76
C TYR A 19 -15.55 -22.55 8.55
N ALA A 20 -16.04 -22.42 7.32
CA ALA A 20 -17.45 -22.55 6.99
C ALA A 20 -17.99 -23.96 7.32
N LEU A 21 -17.21 -25.01 7.06
CA LEU A 21 -17.59 -26.39 7.40
C LEU A 21 -17.70 -26.58 8.92
N VAL A 22 -16.67 -26.19 9.67
CA VAL A 22 -16.65 -26.27 11.14
C VAL A 22 -17.82 -25.48 11.74
N ARG A 23 -18.07 -24.27 11.23
CA ARG A 23 -19.19 -23.41 11.64
C ARG A 23 -20.55 -24.06 11.38
N ASN A 24 -20.73 -24.67 10.22
CA ASN A 24 -21.99 -25.32 9.84
C ASN A 24 -22.31 -26.57 10.69
N THR A 25 -21.29 -27.25 11.22
CA THR A 25 -21.49 -28.41 12.11
C THR A 25 -21.92 -28.03 13.53
N GLN A 26 -21.96 -26.74 13.88
CA GLN A 26 -22.34 -26.24 15.21
C GLN A 26 -23.71 -25.53 15.12
N PRO A 27 -24.84 -26.26 15.21
CA PRO A 27 -26.17 -25.72 14.90
C PRO A 27 -26.62 -24.58 15.82
N LEU A 28 -26.14 -24.56 17.08
CA LEU A 28 -26.40 -23.49 18.06
C LEU A 28 -25.80 -22.13 17.67
N ASP A 29 -24.87 -22.11 16.74
CA ASP A 29 -24.06 -20.95 16.35
C ASP A 29 -24.49 -20.35 15.00
N THR A 30 -25.53 -20.93 14.38
CA THR A 30 -26.10 -20.57 13.06
C THR A 30 -27.40 -19.77 13.14
N GLU A 31 -27.96 -19.56 14.33
CA GLU A 31 -29.20 -18.78 14.57
C GLU A 31 -29.05 -17.28 14.25
N HIS A 32 -27.82 -16.77 14.23
CA HIS A 32 -27.51 -15.38 13.91
C HIS A 32 -26.59 -15.28 12.70
N CYS A 33 -26.51 -14.07 12.13
CA CYS A 33 -25.54 -13.76 11.08
C CYS A 33 -24.13 -14.13 11.56
N TRP A 34 -23.28 -14.70 10.68
CA TRP A 34 -21.93 -15.18 10.99
C TRP A 34 -20.92 -14.06 11.36
N MET A 35 -21.45 -12.90 11.74
CA MET A 35 -20.76 -11.79 12.36
C MET A 35 -20.67 -11.95 13.89
N ASN A 36 -21.44 -12.84 14.49
CA ASN A 36 -21.43 -13.03 15.94
C ASN A 36 -20.21 -13.86 16.39
N GLU A 37 -19.61 -13.45 17.51
CA GLU A 37 -18.40 -14.06 18.06
C GLU A 37 -18.60 -15.54 18.41
N SER A 38 -17.68 -16.39 17.96
CA SER A 38 -17.60 -17.78 18.37
C SER A 38 -16.17 -18.27 18.36
N HIS A 39 -15.93 -19.33 19.14
CA HIS A 39 -14.65 -20.03 19.21
C HIS A 39 -14.08 -20.45 17.83
N ALA A 40 -14.93 -20.66 16.81
CA ALA A 40 -14.47 -20.98 15.46
C ALA A 40 -13.69 -19.83 14.79
N MET A 41 -13.87 -18.57 15.23
CA MET A 41 -13.19 -17.40 14.65
C MET A 41 -11.66 -17.46 14.79
N TRP A 42 -11.16 -18.14 15.83
CA TRP A 42 -9.72 -18.37 16.01
C TRP A 42 -9.06 -19.05 14.81
N LEU A 43 -9.79 -19.89 14.09
CA LEU A 43 -9.28 -20.60 12.91
C LEU A 43 -8.92 -19.64 11.77
N LEU A 44 -9.61 -18.51 11.66
CA LEU A 44 -9.29 -17.44 10.70
C LEU A 44 -8.31 -16.43 11.28
N THR A 45 -8.43 -16.10 12.57
CA THR A 45 -7.59 -15.09 13.21
C THR A 45 -6.11 -15.52 13.28
N ILE A 46 -5.80 -16.79 13.60
CA ILE A 46 -4.42 -17.28 13.67
C ILE A 46 -3.65 -17.07 12.36
N PRO A 47 -4.11 -17.56 11.20
CA PRO A 47 -3.38 -17.40 9.94
C PRO A 47 -3.26 -15.92 9.53
N VAL A 48 -4.27 -15.09 9.83
CA VAL A 48 -4.19 -13.64 9.61
C VAL A 48 -3.10 -13.01 10.49
N CYS A 49 -3.09 -13.28 11.79
CA CYS A 49 -2.05 -12.80 12.70
C CYS A 49 -0.65 -13.24 12.27
N PHE A 50 -0.49 -14.51 11.89
CA PHE A 50 0.78 -15.03 11.38
C PHE A 50 1.24 -14.26 10.13
N SER A 51 0.32 -14.03 9.18
CA SER A 51 0.63 -13.27 7.96
C SER A 51 1.02 -11.82 8.25
N LEU A 52 0.40 -11.17 9.24
CA LEU A 52 0.74 -9.81 9.66
C LEU A 52 2.14 -9.76 10.29
N VAL A 53 2.47 -10.69 11.18
CA VAL A 53 3.80 -10.77 11.81
C VAL A 53 4.88 -11.04 10.76
N ALA A 54 4.65 -11.99 9.84
CA ALA A 54 5.57 -12.28 8.75
C ALA A 54 5.79 -11.05 7.85
N SER A 55 4.71 -10.32 7.53
CA SER A 55 4.76 -9.08 6.75
C SER A 55 5.54 -7.97 7.47
N LEU A 56 5.39 -7.86 8.80
CA LEU A 56 6.18 -6.92 9.61
C LEU A 56 7.68 -7.26 9.60
N VAL A 57 8.04 -8.53 9.78
CA VAL A 57 9.45 -8.97 9.71
C VAL A 57 10.04 -8.69 8.34
N PHE A 58 9.30 -8.99 7.27
CA PHE A 58 9.73 -8.69 5.91
C PHE A 58 9.92 -7.19 5.69
N LEU A 59 8.96 -6.38 6.14
CA LEU A 59 9.03 -4.93 6.08
C LEU A 59 10.27 -4.39 6.81
N ILE A 60 10.54 -4.85 8.03
CA ILE A 60 11.73 -4.44 8.80
C ILE A 60 13.01 -4.79 8.02
N ASN A 61 13.07 -5.97 7.41
CA ASN A 61 14.24 -6.39 6.62
C ASN A 61 14.43 -5.52 5.37
N VAL A 62 13.36 -5.26 4.62
CA VAL A 62 13.41 -4.38 3.44
C VAL A 62 13.82 -2.96 3.83
N VAL A 63 13.24 -2.41 4.91
CA VAL A 63 13.56 -1.08 5.42
C VAL A 63 15.02 -1.02 5.87
N ARG A 64 15.52 -2.03 6.60
CA ARG A 64 16.94 -2.11 6.99
C ARG A 64 17.86 -2.03 5.77
N VAL A 65 17.62 -2.87 4.76
CA VAL A 65 18.42 -2.88 3.53
C VAL A 65 18.35 -1.54 2.80
N LEU A 66 17.15 -0.96 2.69
CA LEU A 66 16.95 0.35 2.05
C LEU A 66 17.68 1.46 2.80
N LEU A 67 17.58 1.49 4.12
CA LEU A 67 18.26 2.46 4.98
C LEU A 67 19.79 2.32 4.88
N THR A 68 20.31 1.09 4.89
CA THR A 68 21.75 0.84 4.74
C THR A 68 22.26 1.35 3.39
N LYS A 69 21.54 1.10 2.30
CA LYS A 69 21.92 1.56 0.95
C LYS A 69 21.83 3.08 0.76
N LEU A 70 20.84 3.72 1.41
CA LEU A 70 20.72 5.18 1.41
C LEU A 70 21.82 5.84 2.25
N SER A 71 22.17 5.24 3.40
CA SER A 71 23.24 5.76 4.27
C SER A 71 24.62 5.59 3.67
N SER A 72 24.89 4.53 2.89
CA SER A 72 26.19 4.33 2.23
C SER A 72 26.44 5.30 1.07
N THR A 73 25.40 6.00 0.59
CA THR A 73 25.47 6.85 -0.61
C THR A 73 25.63 8.34 -0.28
N SER A 74 25.57 8.75 1.00
CA SER A 74 25.61 10.17 1.40
C SER A 74 26.73 10.46 2.41
N PRO A 75 27.82 11.14 2.01
CA PRO A 75 28.92 11.54 2.89
C PRO A 75 28.61 12.70 3.86
N HIS A 76 27.44 13.35 3.77
CA HIS A 76 27.08 14.51 4.58
C HIS A 76 26.05 14.19 5.68
N PRO A 77 26.08 14.90 6.83
CA PRO A 77 25.10 14.76 7.92
C PRO A 77 23.80 15.44 7.49
N ALA A 78 23.06 14.83 6.58
CA ALA A 78 21.94 15.48 5.92
C ALA A 78 20.60 14.89 6.41
N PRO A 79 19.80 15.65 7.19
CA PRO A 79 18.41 15.28 7.54
C PRO A 79 17.52 15.00 6.31
N LEU A 80 17.98 15.35 5.10
CA LEU A 80 17.35 15.05 3.81
C LEU A 80 17.35 13.55 3.45
N GLY A 81 18.41 12.80 3.76
CA GLY A 81 18.48 11.36 3.52
C GLY A 81 17.50 10.59 4.42
N LEU A 82 17.44 11.01 5.69
CA LEU A 82 16.45 10.55 6.65
C LEU A 82 15.02 10.86 6.19
N ARG A 83 14.75 12.07 5.68
CA ARG A 83 13.42 12.43 5.13
C ARG A 83 13.00 11.57 3.94
N LYS A 84 13.91 11.29 3.00
CA LYS A 84 13.62 10.42 1.85
C LYS A 84 13.35 8.97 2.29
N ALA A 85 14.16 8.47 3.22
CA ALA A 85 13.96 7.16 3.83
C ALA A 85 12.62 7.06 4.57
N THR A 86 12.31 8.04 5.44
CA THR A 86 11.03 8.09 6.15
C THR A 86 9.86 8.15 5.19
N ARG A 87 9.96 8.89 4.08
CA ARG A 87 8.93 8.92 3.04
C ARG A 87 8.73 7.55 2.39
N ALA A 88 9.81 6.85 2.06
CA ALA A 88 9.72 5.50 1.50
C ALA A 88 9.11 4.51 2.50
N THR A 89 9.50 4.58 3.77
CA THR A 89 8.93 3.75 4.84
C THR A 89 7.44 4.04 5.06
N LEU A 90 7.02 5.31 5.03
CA LEU A 90 5.62 5.72 5.13
C LEU A 90 4.75 5.18 3.99
N ILE A 91 5.32 4.95 2.81
CA ILE A 91 4.63 4.34 1.66
C ILE A 91 4.51 2.83 1.82
N LEU A 92 5.53 2.19 2.43
CA LEU A 92 5.56 0.76 2.65
C LEU A 92 4.56 0.30 3.74
N ILE A 93 4.35 1.09 4.78
CA ILE A 93 3.40 0.79 5.88
C ILE A 93 1.98 0.44 5.37
N PRO A 94 1.29 1.31 4.57
CA PRO A 94 -0.05 1.02 4.08
C PRO A 94 -0.09 -0.13 3.07
N LEU A 95 1.01 -0.34 2.31
CA LEU A 95 1.12 -1.44 1.35
C LEU A 95 1.17 -2.80 2.04
N PHE A 96 1.98 -2.94 3.09
CA PHE A 96 2.05 -4.18 3.87
C PHE A 96 0.90 -4.34 4.87
N GLY A 97 0.02 -3.35 4.97
CA GLY A 97 -1.17 -3.42 5.83
C GLY A 97 -0.85 -3.35 7.32
N LEU A 98 0.29 -2.78 7.72
CA LEU A 98 0.73 -2.77 9.11
C LEU A 98 -0.27 -2.07 10.05
N GLN A 99 -1.05 -1.12 9.54
CA GLN A 99 -2.14 -0.48 10.29
C GLN A 99 -3.24 -1.47 10.75
N HIS A 100 -3.30 -2.66 10.16
CA HIS A 100 -4.23 -3.73 10.52
C HIS A 100 -3.76 -4.55 11.73
N ILE A 101 -2.55 -4.31 12.27
CA ILE A 101 -2.05 -5.04 13.45
C ILE A 101 -2.91 -4.82 14.70
N LEU A 102 -3.73 -3.76 14.71
CA LEU A 102 -4.68 -3.50 15.77
C LEU A 102 -5.94 -4.38 15.67
N LEU A 103 -6.27 -4.92 14.49
CA LEU A 103 -7.52 -5.68 14.24
C LEU A 103 -7.66 -7.00 15.03
N PRO A 104 -6.59 -7.73 15.36
CA PRO A 104 -6.70 -8.90 16.21
C PRO A 104 -6.80 -8.55 17.70
N LEU A 105 -6.37 -7.34 18.11
CA LEU A 105 -6.37 -6.88 19.50
C LEU A 105 -7.73 -6.27 19.86
N ARG A 106 -8.81 -7.04 19.67
CA ARG A 106 -10.16 -6.61 20.01
C ARG A 106 -10.29 -6.51 21.55
N PRO A 107 -10.65 -5.33 22.12
CA PRO A 107 -10.87 -5.18 23.55
C PRO A 107 -12.10 -5.99 24.02
N GLU A 108 -12.14 -6.33 25.31
CA GLU A 108 -13.27 -7.05 25.92
C GLU A 108 -14.60 -6.29 25.74
N LYS A 109 -15.69 -7.07 25.60
CA LYS A 109 -17.03 -6.56 25.35
C LYS A 109 -17.53 -5.73 26.53
N GLY A 110 -18.05 -4.54 26.26
CA GLY A 110 -18.68 -3.67 27.27
C GLY A 110 -17.83 -2.49 27.75
N CYS A 111 -16.59 -2.35 27.29
CA CYS A 111 -15.81 -1.13 27.50
C CYS A 111 -16.20 -0.05 26.49
N SER A 112 -16.17 1.22 26.90
CA SER A 112 -16.31 2.38 25.99
C SER A 112 -15.30 2.36 24.84
N LEU A 113 -14.14 1.73 25.06
CA LEU A 113 -13.08 1.52 24.08
C LEU A 113 -13.51 0.66 22.87
N GLU A 114 -14.48 -0.26 23.03
CA GLU A 114 -14.95 -1.11 21.94
C GLU A 114 -15.55 -0.28 20.79
N ARG A 115 -16.33 0.76 21.11
CA ARG A 115 -16.94 1.64 20.10
C ARG A 115 -15.89 2.40 19.30
N TYR A 116 -14.89 2.97 19.99
CA TYR A 116 -13.78 3.66 19.33
C TYR A 116 -12.97 2.72 18.45
N TYR A 117 -12.71 1.51 18.96
CA TYR A 117 -12.01 0.47 18.23
C TYR A 117 -12.73 0.09 16.94
N GLN A 118 -14.05 -0.18 16.99
CA GLN A 118 -14.84 -0.54 15.81
C GLN A 118 -14.83 0.57 14.75
N ILE A 119 -14.99 1.83 15.16
CA ILE A 119 -14.95 2.98 14.25
C ILE A 119 -13.55 3.11 13.63
N GLY A 120 -12.49 3.03 14.46
CA GLY A 120 -11.11 3.10 14.00
C GLY A 120 -10.78 1.98 13.00
N ALA A 121 -11.14 0.75 13.32
CA ALA A 121 -10.98 -0.41 12.45
C ALA A 121 -11.67 -0.22 11.09
N ALA A 122 -12.94 0.20 11.10
CA ALA A 122 -13.70 0.44 9.88
C ALA A 122 -13.06 1.53 9.00
N LEU A 123 -12.59 2.62 9.61
CA LEU A 123 -11.88 3.69 8.90
C LEU A 123 -10.55 3.21 8.32
N LEU A 124 -9.75 2.46 9.09
CA LEU A 124 -8.45 1.95 8.64
C LEU A 124 -8.59 1.00 7.44
N ILE A 125 -9.56 0.08 7.49
CA ILE A 125 -9.85 -0.86 6.40
C ILE A 125 -10.33 -0.10 5.16
N SER A 126 -11.26 0.84 5.33
CA SER A 126 -11.85 1.59 4.22
C SER A 126 -10.84 2.52 3.52
N LEU A 127 -9.94 3.13 4.30
CA LEU A 127 -8.95 4.06 3.77
C LEU A 127 -7.74 3.34 3.16
N GLN A 128 -7.47 2.08 3.50
CA GLN A 128 -6.31 1.36 2.96
C GLN A 128 -6.32 1.36 1.43
N GLY A 129 -7.42 0.94 0.81
CA GLY A 129 -7.50 0.84 -0.66
C GLY A 129 -7.28 2.17 -1.35
N LEU A 130 -7.84 3.25 -0.78
CA LEU A 130 -7.63 4.62 -1.24
C LEU A 130 -6.16 5.03 -1.12
N CYS A 131 -5.55 4.84 0.06
CA CYS A 131 -4.14 5.18 0.30
C CYS A 131 -3.21 4.43 -0.66
N VAL A 132 -3.39 3.12 -0.82
CA VAL A 132 -2.56 2.30 -1.71
C VAL A 132 -2.69 2.77 -3.17
N SER A 133 -3.92 3.02 -3.64
CA SER A 133 -4.16 3.52 -5.00
C SER A 133 -3.53 4.89 -5.23
N CYS A 134 -3.66 5.82 -4.28
CA CYS A 134 -3.03 7.13 -4.36
C CYS A 134 -1.51 7.06 -4.42
N LEU A 135 -0.89 6.19 -3.62
CA LEU A 135 0.57 6.10 -3.57
C LEU A 135 1.18 5.38 -4.78
N PHE A 136 0.56 4.31 -5.25
CA PHE A 136 1.13 3.47 -6.32
C PHE A 136 0.69 3.87 -7.72
N CYS A 137 -0.52 4.42 -7.87
CA CYS A 137 -1.07 4.83 -9.16
C CYS A 137 -0.94 6.35 -9.35
N PHE A 138 -1.62 7.14 -8.52
CA PHE A 138 -1.72 8.59 -8.76
C PHE A 138 -0.43 9.36 -8.47
N ALA A 139 0.34 8.97 -7.46
CA ALA A 139 1.61 9.61 -7.11
C ALA A 139 2.81 9.08 -7.92
N ASN A 140 2.59 8.14 -8.83
CA ASN A 140 3.65 7.57 -9.66
C ASN A 140 4.02 8.55 -10.79
N HIS A 141 5.30 8.92 -10.86
CA HIS A 141 5.79 9.91 -11.81
C HIS A 141 5.57 9.49 -13.27
N ASP A 142 5.68 8.19 -13.57
CA ASP A 142 5.47 7.68 -14.93
C ASP A 142 4.01 7.81 -15.35
N VAL A 143 3.08 7.57 -14.40
CA VAL A 143 1.64 7.74 -14.63
C VAL A 143 1.30 9.22 -14.79
N ILE A 144 1.83 10.09 -13.94
CA ILE A 144 1.64 11.55 -14.04
C ILE A 144 2.13 12.05 -15.40
N PHE A 145 3.34 11.66 -15.80
CA PHE A 145 3.92 12.05 -17.08
C PHE A 145 3.08 11.54 -18.26
N ALA A 146 2.66 10.27 -18.24
CA ALA A 146 1.80 9.71 -19.28
C ALA A 146 0.45 10.44 -19.37
N VAL A 147 -0.16 10.77 -18.23
CA VAL A 147 -1.41 11.54 -18.15
C VAL A 147 -1.22 12.95 -18.70
N GLN A 148 -0.11 13.62 -18.39
CA GLN A 148 0.23 14.94 -18.94
C GLN A 148 0.45 14.91 -20.46
N CYS A 149 1.16 13.90 -20.97
CA CYS A 149 1.33 13.69 -22.41
C CYS A 149 -0.01 13.41 -23.11
N TYR A 150 -0.90 12.65 -22.45
CA TYR A 150 -2.24 12.40 -22.98
C TYR A 150 -3.10 13.68 -22.99
N LEU A 151 -3.10 14.44 -21.89
CA LEU A 151 -3.83 15.70 -21.76
C LEU A 151 -3.35 16.75 -22.76
N SER A 152 -2.04 16.92 -22.94
CA SER A 152 -1.47 17.85 -23.91
C SER A 152 -1.83 17.50 -25.36
N ARG A 153 -1.99 16.20 -25.66
CA ARG A 153 -2.47 15.75 -26.98
C ARG A 153 -3.96 15.99 -27.19
N PHE A 154 -4.77 15.93 -26.13
CA PHE A 154 -6.23 16.01 -26.22
C PHE A 154 -6.78 17.44 -26.03
N LEU A 155 -6.09 18.27 -25.24
CA LEU A 155 -6.40 19.69 -25.00
C LEU A 155 -5.15 20.56 -25.20
N PRO A 156 -4.75 20.83 -26.46
CA PRO A 156 -3.63 21.71 -26.75
C PRO A 156 -3.85 23.14 -26.24
N ASP A 157 -5.09 23.64 -26.25
CA ASP A 157 -5.42 25.01 -25.81
C ASP A 157 -5.35 25.24 -24.29
N LEU A 158 -5.49 24.20 -23.46
CA LEU A 158 -5.43 24.34 -21.99
C LEU A 158 -4.01 24.21 -21.42
N VAL A 159 -3.09 23.61 -22.18
CA VAL A 159 -1.72 23.30 -21.73
C VAL A 159 -0.68 24.30 -22.28
N THR A 160 -1.05 25.12 -23.26
CA THR A 160 -0.15 26.10 -23.86
C THR A 160 -0.12 27.38 -23.01
N HIS A 161 0.79 27.37 -22.02
CA HIS A 161 1.52 28.46 -21.29
C HIS A 161 1.38 28.46 -19.76
N PRO A 162 2.46 28.77 -18.97
CA PRO A 162 3.81 29.21 -19.35
C PRO A 162 4.95 28.40 -18.67
N PHE A 163 5.70 27.60 -19.42
CA PHE A 163 7.04 27.11 -19.00
C PHE A 163 8.15 27.43 -20.00
N LEU A 164 7.86 28.24 -21.04
CA LEU A 164 8.80 28.65 -22.08
C LEU A 164 9.05 30.16 -22.11
N GLU A 165 9.23 30.78 -20.94
CA GLU A 165 9.68 32.18 -20.87
C GLU A 165 10.89 32.35 -19.94
N SER A 166 11.86 31.42 -19.99
CA SER A 166 13.10 31.55 -19.20
C SER A 166 14.39 31.17 -19.95
N ASN A 167 14.39 31.07 -21.28
CA ASN A 167 15.66 31.05 -22.02
C ASN A 167 15.57 31.48 -23.49
N GLY A 168 14.95 32.63 -23.74
CA GLY A 168 14.94 33.30 -25.05
C GLY A 168 16.21 34.12 -25.34
N GLY A 169 17.38 33.62 -24.95
CA GLY A 169 18.66 34.14 -25.41
C GLY A 169 19.15 33.31 -26.60
N GLN A 170 18.81 33.71 -27.82
CA GLN A 170 19.53 33.35 -29.04
C GLN A 170 20.93 34.03 -29.04
N PRO A 171 21.91 33.67 -29.92
CA PRO A 171 21.91 32.68 -31.00
C PRO A 171 23.20 31.82 -31.09
N ALA A 172 23.19 30.73 -31.87
CA ALA A 172 24.37 30.31 -32.63
C ALA A 172 23.97 29.40 -33.82
N THR A 173 24.05 29.99 -35.00
CA THR A 173 24.20 29.31 -36.29
C THR A 173 25.41 28.38 -36.29
N GLN A 174 25.23 27.09 -36.62
CA GLN A 174 26.26 26.35 -37.35
C GLN A 174 25.64 25.23 -38.18
N SER A 175 25.45 25.55 -39.47
CA SER A 175 25.43 24.58 -40.56
C SER A 175 26.76 23.84 -40.61
N ARG A 176 26.75 22.51 -40.60
CA ARG A 176 27.73 21.69 -41.31
C ARG A 176 27.07 20.42 -41.85
N ASP A 177 27.06 20.38 -43.16
CA ASP A 177 26.63 19.33 -44.06
C ASP A 177 27.31 17.97 -43.85
N VAL A 178 26.49 16.94 -44.04
CA VAL A 178 26.68 15.81 -44.97
C VAL A 178 28.06 15.11 -44.98
N VAL A 179 28.04 13.91 -44.39
CA VAL A 179 28.63 12.64 -44.86
C VAL A 179 29.41 12.72 -46.18
N VAL A 180 30.74 12.59 -46.09
CA VAL A 180 31.56 11.71 -46.96
C VAL A 180 32.65 11.10 -46.08
#